data_AF-A0A2N3BN67-F1
#
_entry.id   AF-A0A2N3BN67-F1
#
_cell.length_a   1.000
_cell.length_b   1.000
_cell.length_c   1.000
_cell.angle_alpha   90.00
_cell.angle_beta   90.00
_cell.angle_gamma   90.00
#
_symmetry.space_group_name_H-M   'P 1'
#
loop_
_entity.id
_entity.type
_entity.pdbx_description
1 polymer ?
#
loop_
_entity_poly.entity_id
_entity_poly.type
_entity_poly.pdbx_seq_one_letter_code
_entity_poly.pdbx_strand_id
1 'polypeptide(L)'
;MKITILSLFGLATLAALSAAQAAPQTTRLEVGELVCTACGSIAMDVIAMVESTEITAARWAGDGTVAIFTVHYDDALTSPGAIAAAVTDRAGYPARALAE
;
A
#
# COMPACT_ATOMS: atom_id res chain seq x y z
N MET A 1 40.71 -31.44 43.61
CA MET A 1 39.28 -31.54 43.99
C MET A 1 38.74 -30.16 44.33
N LYS A 2 38.08 -29.48 43.37
CA LYS A 2 36.95 -28.57 43.63
C LYS A 2 36.36 -28.14 42.29
N ILE A 3 35.23 -28.76 41.97
CA ILE A 3 34.31 -28.40 40.89
C ILE A 3 33.52 -27.19 41.39
N THR A 4 33.37 -26.16 40.55
CA THR A 4 32.37 -25.11 40.79
C THR A 4 31.57 -24.93 39.51
N ILE A 5 30.45 -25.65 39.48
CA ILE A 5 29.32 -25.51 38.56
C ILE A 5 28.38 -24.48 39.21
N LEU A 6 28.05 -23.39 38.50
CA LEU A 6 26.86 -22.51 38.62
C LEU A 6 27.16 -21.28 37.71
N SER A 7 26.34 -20.80 36.80
CA SER A 7 24.88 -20.81 36.70
C SER A 7 24.44 -20.76 35.23
N LEU A 8 23.43 -21.59 34.93
CA LEU A 8 22.38 -21.30 33.96
C LEU A 8 21.83 -19.89 34.19
N PHE A 9 21.80 -19.05 33.16
CA PHE A 9 20.68 -18.19 32.72
C PHE A 9 21.23 -17.07 31.83
N GLY A 10 21.35 -17.34 30.53
CA GLY A 10 21.60 -16.31 29.53
C GLY A 10 20.40 -16.29 28.58
N LEU A 11 19.51 -15.32 28.80
CA LEU A 11 18.35 -14.96 27.98
C LEU A 11 18.48 -15.38 26.50
N ALA A 12 17.74 -16.42 26.10
CA ALA A 12 17.38 -16.60 24.70
C ALA A 12 16.30 -15.55 24.39
N THR A 13 16.74 -14.36 23.98
CA THR A 13 15.86 -13.29 23.50
C THR A 13 15.04 -13.81 22.34
N LEU A 14 13.72 -13.70 22.48
CA LEU A 14 12.73 -14.03 21.47
C LEU A 14 13.06 -13.27 20.18
N ALA A 15 13.63 -13.96 19.21
CA ALA A 15 13.51 -13.56 17.82
C ALA A 15 12.09 -13.89 17.37
N ALA A 16 11.12 -13.07 17.78
CA ALA A 16 9.86 -12.94 17.05
C ALA A 16 10.22 -12.30 15.71
N LEU A 17 10.72 -13.13 14.80
CA LEU A 17 10.86 -12.78 13.41
C LEU A 17 9.44 -12.64 12.90
N SER A 18 8.89 -11.43 12.98
CA SER A 18 7.68 -11.06 12.26
C SER A 18 8.00 -11.29 10.79
N ALA A 19 7.64 -12.47 10.29
CA ALA A 19 7.44 -12.65 8.88
C ALA A 19 6.36 -11.63 8.53
N ALA A 20 6.78 -10.49 7.98
CA ALA A 20 5.92 -9.68 7.14
C ALA A 20 5.48 -10.64 6.03
N GLN A 21 4.34 -11.29 6.27
CA GLN A 21 3.75 -12.20 5.32
C GLN A 21 3.26 -11.30 4.20
N ALA A 22 3.81 -11.52 3.01
CA ALA A 22 3.39 -10.94 1.75
C ALA A 22 1.91 -11.30 1.49
N ALA A 23 1.01 -10.67 2.25
CA ALA A 23 -0.39 -11.03 2.34
C ALA A 23 -1.15 -10.00 1.52
N PRO A 24 -2.15 -10.40 0.73
CA PRO A 24 -2.94 -9.46 -0.06
C PRO A 24 -3.49 -8.35 0.84
N GLN A 25 -3.00 -7.13 0.61
CA GLN A 25 -3.36 -5.94 1.35
C GLN A 25 -4.40 -5.15 0.56
N THR A 26 -5.14 -4.31 1.27
CA THR A 26 -6.05 -3.33 0.67
C THR A 26 -5.62 -1.94 1.09
N THR A 27 -5.69 -0.98 0.18
CA THR A 27 -5.54 0.43 0.51
C THR A 27 -6.60 1.26 -0.19
N ARG A 28 -6.83 2.48 0.31
CA ARG A 28 -7.68 3.47 -0.33
C ARG A 28 -6.81 4.59 -0.87
N LEU A 29 -6.89 4.82 -2.17
CA LEU A 29 -6.16 5.87 -2.86
C LEU A 29 -7.09 7.01 -3.21
N GLU A 30 -6.84 8.20 -2.68
CA GLU A 30 -7.52 9.42 -3.14
C GLU A 30 -6.73 10.03 -4.30
N VAL A 31 -7.42 10.33 -5.40
CA VAL A 31 -6.89 10.97 -6.59
C VAL A 31 -7.74 12.21 -6.89
N GLY A 32 -7.11 13.37 -6.95
CA GLY A 32 -7.78 14.66 -7.17
C GLY A 32 -7.62 15.21 -8.59
N GLU A 33 -8.23 16.38 -8.81
CA GLU A 33 -8.12 17.17 -10.05
C GLU A 33 -8.58 16.43 -11.33
N LEU A 34 -9.52 15.49 -11.18
CA LEU A 34 -10.14 14.74 -12.27
C LEU A 34 -11.23 15.57 -12.95
N VAL A 35 -10.84 16.66 -13.62
CA VAL A 35 -11.77 17.67 -14.18
C VAL A 35 -12.32 17.35 -15.58
N CYS A 36 -11.88 16.25 -16.19
CA CYS A 36 -12.29 15.86 -17.53
C CYS A 36 -13.03 14.51 -17.54
N THR A 37 -13.90 14.30 -18.55
CA THR A 37 -14.74 13.10 -18.65
C THR A 37 -13.96 11.78 -18.65
N ALA A 38 -12.73 11.78 -19.18
CA ALA A 38 -11.86 10.60 -19.24
C ALA A 38 -10.78 10.54 -18.14
N CYS A 39 -10.67 11.57 -17.30
CA CYS A 39 -9.57 11.68 -16.33
C CYS A 39 -9.62 10.54 -15.30
N GLY A 40 -10.82 10.16 -14.86
CA GLY A 40 -11.01 9.01 -13.96
C GLY A 40 -10.53 7.69 -14.55
N SER A 41 -10.86 7.41 -15.82
CA SER A 41 -10.38 6.19 -16.49
C SER A 41 -8.87 6.17 -16.66
N ILE A 42 -8.24 7.31 -16.95
CA ILE A 42 -6.77 7.38 -17.05
C ILE A 42 -6.12 7.05 -15.70
N ALA A 43 -6.67 7.57 -14.59
CA ALA A 43 -6.19 7.22 -13.26
C ALA A 43 -6.34 5.72 -12.97
N MET A 44 -7.46 5.11 -13.36
CA MET A 44 -7.69 3.66 -13.20
C MET A 44 -6.71 2.82 -14.02
N ASP A 45 -6.47 3.20 -15.28
CA ASP A 45 -5.51 2.51 -16.15
C ASP A 45 -4.10 2.56 -15.57
N VAL A 46 -3.67 3.73 -15.08
CA VAL A 46 -2.35 3.88 -14.46
C VAL A 46 -2.22 3.06 -13.18
N ILE A 47 -3.26 3.02 -12.34
CA ILE A 47 -3.27 2.15 -11.15
C ILE A 47 -3.11 0.70 -11.61
N ALA A 48 -3.94 0.21 -12.55
CA ALA A 48 -3.92 -1.16 -13.03
C ALA A 48 -2.60 -1.58 -13.72
N MET A 49 -1.79 -0.63 -14.19
CA MET A 49 -0.44 -0.87 -14.72
C MET A 49 0.62 -1.06 -13.62
N VAL A 50 0.31 -0.77 -12.36
CA VAL A 50 1.22 -1.07 -11.23
C VAL A 50 1.12 -2.55 -10.91
N GLU A 51 2.29 -3.19 -10.74
CA GLU A 51 2.37 -4.62 -10.51
C GLU A 51 1.54 -5.08 -9.30
N SER A 52 0.82 -6.19 -9.48
CA SER A 52 -0.04 -6.82 -8.48
C SER A 52 -1.25 -6.01 -8.01
N THR A 53 -1.60 -4.92 -8.70
CA THR A 53 -2.75 -4.10 -8.28
C THR A 53 -4.06 -4.51 -8.94
N GLU A 54 -5.14 -4.45 -8.16
CA GLU A 54 -6.52 -4.61 -8.64
C GLU A 54 -7.43 -3.56 -7.99
N ILE A 55 -8.17 -2.81 -8.80
CA ILE A 55 -9.17 -1.86 -8.30
C ILE A 55 -10.46 -2.62 -8.02
N THR A 56 -10.88 -2.71 -6.76
CA THR A 56 -12.11 -3.40 -6.37
C THR A 56 -13.29 -2.48 -6.13
N ALA A 57 -13.05 -1.18 -5.94
CA ALA A 57 -14.09 -0.18 -5.88
C ALA A 57 -13.59 1.20 -6.29
N ALA A 58 -14.50 2.04 -6.77
CA ALA A 58 -14.27 3.46 -7.00
C ALA A 58 -15.46 4.25 -6.47
N ARG A 59 -15.18 5.29 -5.68
CA ARG A 59 -16.19 6.27 -5.26
C ARG A 59 -15.76 7.67 -5.66
N TRP A 60 -16.70 8.46 -6.17
CA TRP A 60 -16.46 9.87 -6.46
C TRP A 60 -16.81 10.72 -5.24
N ALA A 61 -16.04 11.78 -5.01
CA ALA A 61 -16.17 12.70 -3.89
C ALA A 61 -16.00 14.15 -4.36
N GLY A 62 -16.28 15.10 -3.45
CA GLY A 62 -16.29 16.53 -3.78
C GLY A 62 -17.40 16.87 -4.76
N ASP A 63 -17.07 17.69 -5.76
CA ASP A 63 -17.91 18.05 -6.90
C ASP A 63 -17.76 17.07 -8.10
N GLY A 64 -17.22 15.87 -7.85
CA GLY A 64 -16.93 14.88 -8.88
C GLY A 64 -15.52 14.99 -9.46
N THR A 65 -14.67 15.88 -8.95
CA THR A 65 -13.26 16.02 -9.36
C THR A 65 -12.29 15.17 -8.54
N VAL A 66 -12.77 14.47 -7.51
CA VAL A 66 -11.97 13.58 -6.66
C VAL A 66 -12.54 12.16 -6.74
N ALA A 67 -11.67 11.18 -6.91
CA ALA A 67 -12.01 9.77 -6.84
C ALA A 67 -11.24 9.09 -5.70
N ILE A 68 -11.89 8.16 -5.01
CA ILE A 68 -11.26 7.31 -4.01
C ILE A 68 -11.39 5.87 -4.50
N PHE A 69 -10.25 5.28 -4.86
CA PHE A 69 -10.13 3.91 -5.35
C PHE A 69 -9.76 2.97 -4.21
N THR A 70 -10.48 1.87 -4.05
CA THR A 70 -10.06 0.75 -3.20
C THR A 70 -9.21 -0.17 -4.06
N VAL A 71 -7.97 -0.40 -3.64
CA VAL A 71 -6.97 -1.14 -4.42
C VAL A 71 -6.44 -2.30 -3.57
N HIS A 72 -6.54 -3.51 -4.10
CA HIS A 72 -5.80 -4.66 -3.59
C HIS A 72 -4.40 -4.67 -4.19
N TYR A 73 -3.43 -5.10 -3.39
CA TYR A 73 -2.04 -5.22 -3.82
C TYR A 73 -1.28 -6.28 -3.01
N ASP A 74 -0.22 -6.81 -3.58
CA ASP A 74 0.80 -7.59 -2.86
C ASP A 74 1.87 -6.63 -2.32
N ASP A 75 2.03 -6.59 -1.00
CA ASP A 75 2.97 -5.70 -0.30
C ASP A 75 4.43 -6.15 -0.40
N ALA A 76 4.71 -7.34 -0.96
CA ALA A 76 6.06 -7.72 -1.39
C ALA A 76 6.47 -7.11 -2.74
N LEU A 77 5.50 -6.69 -3.57
CA LEU A 77 5.75 -6.19 -4.93
C LEU A 77 5.55 -4.67 -5.04
N THR A 78 4.62 -4.11 -4.26
CA THR A 78 4.33 -2.67 -4.30
C THR A 78 3.90 -2.14 -2.94
N SER A 79 3.64 -0.84 -2.85
CA SER A 79 3.14 -0.18 -1.63
C SER A 79 2.12 0.89 -1.98
N PRO A 80 1.25 1.30 -1.03
CA PRO A 80 0.28 2.36 -1.28
C PRO A 80 0.92 3.68 -1.74
N GLY A 81 2.10 4.00 -1.19
CA GLY A 81 2.88 5.17 -1.61
C GLY A 81 3.41 5.05 -3.04
N ALA A 82 3.87 3.86 -3.44
CA ALA A 82 4.32 3.62 -4.82
C ALA A 82 3.16 3.67 -5.83
N ILE A 83 1.98 3.16 -5.47
CA ILE A 83 0.76 3.26 -6.29
C ILE A 83 0.36 4.75 -6.45
N ALA A 84 0.36 5.53 -5.37
CA ALA A 84 0.07 6.96 -5.41
C ALA A 84 1.09 7.74 -6.26
N ALA A 85 2.38 7.43 -6.10
CA ALA A 85 3.45 8.04 -6.88
C ALA A 85 3.27 7.72 -8.38
N ALA A 86 2.92 6.49 -8.74
CA ALA A 86 2.68 6.13 -10.15
C ALA A 86 1.56 6.97 -10.79
N VAL A 87 0.46 7.23 -10.07
CA VAL A 87 -0.61 8.11 -10.55
C VAL A 87 -0.12 9.54 -10.72
N THR A 88 0.63 10.05 -9.74
CA THR A 88 1.20 11.41 -9.80
C THR A 88 2.19 11.56 -10.97
N ASP A 89 3.11 10.61 -11.11
CA ASP A 89 4.22 10.69 -12.05
C ASP A 89 3.81 10.36 -13.50
N ARG A 90 2.86 9.45 -13.69
CA ARG A 90 2.45 8.97 -15.04
C ARG A 90 1.18 9.63 -15.55
N ALA A 91 0.20 9.89 -14.68
CA ALA A 91 -1.06 10.53 -15.06
C ALA A 91 -1.06 12.04 -14.82
N GLY A 92 -0.17 12.54 -13.95
CA GLY A 92 -0.12 13.95 -13.58
C GLY A 92 -1.20 14.37 -12.58
N TYR A 93 -1.88 13.42 -11.93
CA TYR A 93 -2.94 13.70 -10.96
C TYR A 93 -2.42 13.62 -9.52
N PRO A 94 -2.75 14.58 -8.65
CA PRO A 94 -2.38 14.49 -7.24
C PRO A 94 -3.03 13.27 -6.61
N ALA A 95 -2.21 12.36 -6.09
CA ALA A 95 -2.68 11.13 -5.48
C ALA A 95 -2.03 10.89 -4.11
N ARG A 96 -2.79 10.30 -3.18
CA ARG A 96 -2.27 9.86 -1.88
C ARG A 96 -3.01 8.62 -1.38
N ALA A 97 -2.26 7.75 -0.70
CA ALA A 97 -2.86 6.71 0.11
C ALA A 97 -3.50 7.34 1.35
N LEU A 98 -4.72 6.90 1.67
CA LEU A 98 -5.40 7.27 2.91
C LEU A 98 -4.93 6.34 4.01
N ALA A 99 -4.65 6.90 5.19
CA ALA A 99 -4.47 6.09 6.39
C ALA A 99 -5.76 5.32 6.69
N GLU A 100 -5.62 4.06 7.09
CA GLU A 100 -6.74 3.24 7.55
C GLU A 100 -7.30 3.73 8.89
#